data_AF-A0A378VX35-F1
#
_entry.id   AF-A0A378VX35-F1
#
_cell.length_a   1.000
_cell.length_b   1.000
_cell.length_c   1.000
_cell.angle_alpha   90.00
_cell.angle_beta   90.00
_cell.angle_gamma   90.00
#
_symmetry.space_group_name_H-M   'P 1'
#
loop_
_entity.id
_entity.type
_entity.pdbx_description
1 polymer ?
#
loop_
_entity_poly.entity_id
_entity_poly.type
_entity_poly.pdbx_seq_one_letter_code
_entity_poly.pdbx_strand_id
1 'polypeptide(L)'
;MAGNELSLSTRGSLKNSHTLQAGKRIRIKANNLDNAVQGNIQSGGTTDIGTQHNLTNRGLIDGQQTKIQAGQMNNIGTGRIYGDNIAIAATRLDNQDENGTGAAIAARENLNLGIEQLNNRENSLIYSGNDMAVGGALDTNDQATGKAQRIHNAGAIIEAAGKMRLGVEKLHNTNEHLKTQLVETGRERIVDYEAFGRHELLREGTQHELGWFVYNNESDHLRTPDGVAHENWHKYDYEKVTQETQVTGTAPAKSLQVAI
;
A
#
# COMPACT_ATOMS: atom_id res chain seq x y z
N MET A 1 -22.39 -26.57 -18.79
CA MET A 1 -22.50 -25.40 -19.69
C MET A 1 -23.96 -25.21 -20.07
N ALA A 2 -24.48 -23.99 -20.02
CA ALA A 2 -25.81 -23.64 -20.52
C ALA A 2 -25.68 -22.77 -21.78
N GLY A 3 -26.46 -23.07 -22.83
CA GLY A 3 -26.33 -22.34 -24.11
C GLY A 3 -26.71 -20.85 -24.02
N ASN A 4 -27.67 -20.50 -23.17
CA ASN A 4 -28.16 -19.12 -23.02
C ASN A 4 -28.05 -18.62 -21.57
N GLU A 5 -28.79 -19.23 -20.64
CA GLU A 5 -28.86 -18.78 -19.25
C GLU A 5 -28.66 -19.93 -18.28
N LEU A 6 -27.95 -19.67 -17.18
CA LEU A 6 -27.83 -20.54 -16.03
C LEU A 6 -28.31 -19.78 -14.79
N SER A 7 -29.34 -20.30 -14.12
CA SER A 7 -29.84 -19.72 -12.87
C SER A 7 -29.73 -20.74 -11.74
N LEU A 8 -29.06 -20.34 -10.64
CA LEU A 8 -28.89 -21.15 -9.44
C LEU A 8 -29.43 -20.35 -8.25
N SER A 9 -30.32 -20.96 -7.47
CA SER A 9 -30.90 -20.31 -6.28
C SER A 9 -30.93 -21.28 -5.12
N THR A 10 -30.40 -20.87 -3.98
CA THR A 10 -30.44 -21.65 -2.73
C THR A 10 -30.58 -20.72 -1.53
N ARG A 11 -31.20 -21.20 -0.45
CA ARG A 11 -31.20 -20.51 0.85
C ARG A 11 -29.96 -20.84 1.69
N GLY A 12 -29.13 -21.78 1.23
CA GLY A 12 -27.91 -22.20 1.89
C GLY A 12 -26.66 -21.63 1.23
N SER A 13 -25.54 -22.32 1.42
CA SER A 13 -24.27 -21.99 0.79
C SER A 13 -24.13 -22.70 -0.56
N LEU A 14 -23.66 -21.97 -1.57
CA LEU A 14 -23.22 -22.52 -2.84
C LEU A 14 -21.70 -22.63 -2.81
N LYS A 15 -21.16 -23.82 -3.08
CA LYS A 15 -19.72 -24.03 -3.26
C LYS A 15 -19.46 -24.39 -4.70
N ASN A 16 -18.63 -23.62 -5.38
CA ASN A 16 -18.20 -23.89 -6.74
C ASN A 16 -16.71 -24.22 -6.77
N SER A 17 -16.37 -25.40 -7.29
CA SER A 17 -15.00 -25.85 -7.53
C SER A 17 -14.75 -26.23 -8.99
N HIS A 18 -15.69 -25.91 -9.88
CA HIS A 18 -15.68 -26.26 -11.29
C HIS A 18 -16.12 -25.06 -12.15
N THR A 19 -16.32 -25.29 -13.44
CA THR A 19 -16.78 -24.26 -14.37
C THR A 19 -18.31 -24.21 -14.45
N LEU A 20 -18.87 -23.10 -13.98
CA LEU A 20 -20.22 -22.63 -14.28
C LEU A 20 -20.13 -21.66 -15.45
N GLN A 21 -20.69 -22.03 -16.60
CA GLN A 21 -20.60 -21.24 -17.82
C GLN A 21 -21.94 -21.13 -18.55
N ALA A 22 -22.25 -19.92 -19.01
CA ALA A 22 -23.41 -19.64 -19.85
C ALA A 22 -23.08 -18.68 -21.01
N GLY A 23 -23.74 -18.84 -22.15
CA GLY A 23 -23.51 -17.96 -23.31
C GLY A 23 -23.93 -16.50 -23.09
N LYS A 24 -25.03 -16.25 -22.38
CA LYS A 24 -25.60 -14.90 -22.21
C LYS A 24 -25.68 -14.44 -20.77
N ARG A 25 -26.11 -15.30 -19.85
CA ARG A 25 -26.33 -14.89 -18.46
C ARG A 25 -26.10 -16.01 -17.45
N ILE A 26 -25.42 -15.67 -16.37
CA ILE A 26 -25.45 -16.44 -15.12
C ILE A 26 -26.17 -15.59 -14.08
N ARG A 27 -27.11 -16.21 -13.35
CA ARG A 27 -27.71 -15.64 -12.14
C ARG A 27 -27.53 -16.58 -10.96
N ILE A 28 -26.90 -16.11 -9.89
CA ILE A 28 -26.71 -16.87 -8.66
C ILE A 28 -27.36 -16.12 -7.50
N LYS A 29 -28.23 -16.80 -6.75
CA LYS A 29 -28.74 -16.33 -5.47
C LYS A 29 -28.44 -17.35 -4.38
N ALA A 30 -27.71 -16.96 -3.36
CA ALA A 30 -27.34 -17.85 -2.25
C ALA A 30 -27.31 -17.09 -0.92
N ASN A 31 -27.26 -17.81 0.21
CA ASN A 31 -26.92 -17.16 1.47
C ASN A 31 -25.41 -16.86 1.53
N ASN A 32 -24.59 -17.83 1.14
CA ASN A 32 -23.15 -17.66 0.94
C ASN A 32 -22.72 -18.26 -0.40
N LEU A 33 -21.67 -17.70 -1.01
CA LEU A 33 -21.01 -18.25 -2.17
C LEU A 33 -19.52 -18.41 -1.88
N ASP A 34 -18.99 -19.61 -2.14
CA ASP A 34 -17.56 -19.91 -2.12
C ASP A 34 -17.15 -20.40 -3.51
N ASN A 35 -16.43 -19.55 -4.24
CA ASN A 35 -15.83 -19.90 -5.52
C ASN A 35 -14.35 -20.24 -5.28
N ALA A 36 -14.07 -21.55 -5.21
CA ALA A 36 -12.74 -22.08 -4.89
C ALA A 36 -11.70 -21.73 -5.97
N VAL A 37 -10.43 -22.02 -5.70
CA VAL A 37 -9.29 -21.74 -6.62
C VAL A 37 -9.52 -22.26 -8.04
N GLN A 38 -10.11 -23.45 -8.19
CA GLN A 38 -10.42 -24.07 -9.49
C GLN A 38 -11.82 -23.69 -10.04
N GLY A 39 -12.59 -22.92 -9.26
CA GLY A 39 -13.93 -22.49 -9.60
C GLY A 39 -13.91 -21.36 -10.63
N ASN A 40 -14.67 -21.54 -11.71
CA ASN A 40 -14.88 -20.50 -12.73
C ASN A 40 -16.38 -20.22 -12.84
N ILE A 41 -16.79 -18.97 -12.71
CA ILE A 41 -18.15 -18.50 -12.94
C ILE A 41 -18.07 -17.47 -14.06
N GLN A 42 -18.42 -17.88 -15.28
CA GLN A 42 -18.21 -17.04 -16.46
C GLN A 42 -19.42 -17.01 -17.38
N SER A 43 -19.76 -15.82 -17.89
CA SER A 43 -20.77 -15.69 -18.94
C SER A 43 -20.26 -14.86 -20.11
N GLY A 44 -20.81 -15.09 -21.30
CA GLY A 44 -20.55 -14.23 -22.46
C GLY A 44 -21.29 -12.89 -22.40
N GLY A 45 -22.11 -12.65 -21.36
CA GLY A 45 -22.92 -11.44 -21.20
C GLY A 45 -22.95 -10.99 -19.73
N THR A 46 -24.05 -11.24 -19.01
CA THR A 46 -24.18 -10.82 -17.61
C THR A 46 -23.91 -11.94 -16.61
N THR A 47 -22.97 -11.74 -15.70
CA THR A 47 -22.79 -12.55 -14.50
C THR A 47 -23.34 -11.78 -13.30
N ASP A 48 -24.50 -12.21 -12.78
CA ASP A 48 -25.29 -11.55 -11.73
C ASP A 48 -25.31 -12.44 -10.46
N ILE A 49 -24.62 -12.01 -9.41
CA ILE A 49 -24.45 -12.78 -8.18
C ILE A 49 -24.99 -11.98 -6.99
N GLY A 50 -25.97 -12.55 -6.29
CA GLY A 50 -26.50 -12.03 -5.03
C GLY A 50 -26.25 -13.01 -3.88
N THR A 51 -25.56 -12.57 -2.84
CA THR A 51 -25.42 -13.29 -1.57
C THR A 51 -26.01 -12.47 -0.42
N GLN A 52 -26.69 -13.13 0.52
CA GLN A 52 -27.22 -12.45 1.70
C GLN A 52 -26.13 -12.13 2.73
N HIS A 53 -25.08 -12.97 2.80
CA HIS A 53 -23.98 -12.82 3.75
C HIS A 53 -22.66 -12.69 3.00
N ASN A 54 -21.99 -13.81 2.71
CA ASN A 54 -20.62 -13.78 2.21
C ASN A 54 -20.53 -14.21 0.74
N LEU A 55 -19.72 -13.51 -0.03
CA LEU A 55 -19.14 -14.03 -1.27
C LEU A 55 -17.63 -14.11 -1.07
N THR A 56 -17.07 -15.32 -1.18
CA THR A 56 -15.64 -15.54 -1.18
C THR A 56 -15.21 -16.04 -2.55
N ASN A 57 -14.25 -15.36 -3.18
CA ASN A 57 -13.69 -15.72 -4.46
C ASN A 57 -12.18 -15.94 -4.36
N ARG A 58 -11.75 -17.15 -4.71
CA ARG A 58 -10.34 -17.51 -4.99
C ARG A 58 -10.13 -17.95 -6.44
N GLY A 59 -11.21 -18.18 -7.18
CA GLY A 59 -11.19 -18.56 -8.59
C GLY A 59 -11.46 -17.39 -9.53
N LEU A 60 -12.18 -17.64 -10.62
CA LEU A 60 -12.60 -16.64 -11.60
C LEU A 60 -14.09 -16.33 -11.50
N ILE A 61 -14.44 -15.04 -11.52
CA ILE A 61 -15.77 -14.53 -11.84
C ILE A 61 -15.63 -13.57 -13.03
N ASP A 62 -16.31 -13.84 -14.15
CA ASP A 62 -16.19 -13.04 -15.37
C ASP A 62 -17.53 -12.91 -16.12
N GLY A 63 -17.68 -11.83 -16.87
CA GLY A 63 -18.82 -11.50 -17.72
C GLY A 63 -18.52 -10.23 -18.49
N GLN A 64 -19.25 -9.93 -19.58
CA GLN A 64 -19.21 -8.56 -20.12
C GLN A 64 -19.70 -7.56 -19.06
N GLN A 65 -20.79 -7.91 -18.38
CA GLN A 65 -21.26 -7.21 -17.19
C GLN A 65 -21.15 -8.14 -15.99
N THR A 66 -20.36 -7.77 -14.99
CA THR A 66 -20.27 -8.48 -13.72
C THR A 66 -20.94 -7.65 -12.64
N LYS A 67 -22.02 -8.18 -12.05
CA LYS A 67 -22.78 -7.55 -10.97
C LYS A 67 -22.73 -8.43 -9.73
N ILE A 68 -22.31 -7.86 -8.61
CA ILE A 68 -22.19 -8.56 -7.34
C ILE A 68 -22.90 -7.76 -6.25
N GLN A 69 -23.79 -8.41 -5.52
CA GLN A 69 -24.39 -7.90 -4.29
C GLN A 69 -24.08 -8.89 -3.17
N ALA A 70 -23.44 -8.44 -2.10
CA ALA A 70 -23.07 -9.28 -0.95
C ALA A 70 -23.15 -8.48 0.35
N GLY A 71 -23.25 -9.13 1.51
CA GLY A 71 -22.98 -8.45 2.78
C GLY A 71 -21.49 -8.15 2.92
N GLN A 72 -20.68 -9.22 2.87
CA GLN A 72 -19.23 -9.16 2.80
C GLN A 72 -18.74 -9.85 1.53
N MET A 73 -17.85 -9.16 0.82
CA MET A 73 -17.21 -9.64 -0.39
C MET A 73 -15.71 -9.80 -0.11
N ASN A 74 -15.20 -11.02 -0.26
CA ASN A 74 -13.79 -11.35 -0.10
C ASN A 74 -13.22 -11.87 -1.42
N ASN A 75 -12.32 -11.11 -2.04
CA ASN A 75 -11.52 -11.56 -3.18
C ASN A 75 -10.10 -11.79 -2.68
N ILE A 76 -9.66 -13.06 -2.69
CA ILE A 76 -8.50 -13.50 -1.92
C ILE A 76 -7.52 -14.24 -2.83
N GLY A 77 -6.23 -13.96 -2.70
CA GLY A 77 -5.18 -14.78 -3.32
C GLY A 77 -5.25 -14.77 -4.84
N THR A 78 -5.52 -15.94 -5.41
CA THR A 78 -5.70 -16.12 -6.86
C THR A 78 -7.04 -15.59 -7.41
N GLY A 79 -7.89 -15.03 -6.55
CA GLY A 79 -9.20 -14.50 -6.90
C GLY A 79 -9.13 -13.43 -7.99
N ARG A 80 -9.89 -13.66 -9.06
CA ARG A 80 -10.04 -12.74 -10.20
C ARG A 80 -11.50 -12.42 -10.43
N ILE A 81 -11.83 -11.14 -10.53
CA ILE A 81 -13.15 -10.66 -10.89
C ILE A 81 -13.00 -9.70 -12.05
N TYR A 82 -13.54 -10.11 -13.20
CA TYR A 82 -13.38 -9.41 -14.45
C TYR A 82 -14.74 -9.03 -15.05
N GLY A 83 -14.69 -8.02 -15.89
CA GLY A 83 -15.72 -7.75 -16.86
C GLY A 83 -15.44 -6.50 -17.68
N ASP A 84 -16.27 -6.21 -18.66
CA ASP A 84 -16.19 -4.92 -19.36
C ASP A 84 -16.65 -3.84 -18.39
N ASN A 85 -17.79 -4.07 -17.75
CA ASN A 85 -18.32 -3.23 -16.70
C ASN A 85 -18.53 -4.06 -15.43
N ILE A 86 -18.00 -3.56 -14.31
CA ILE A 86 -18.13 -4.21 -13.00
C ILE A 86 -18.92 -3.30 -12.07
N ALA A 87 -19.89 -3.89 -11.38
CA ALA A 87 -20.69 -3.25 -10.35
C ALA A 87 -20.71 -4.14 -9.10
N ILE A 88 -20.20 -3.63 -7.97
CA ILE A 88 -20.16 -4.37 -6.71
C ILE A 88 -20.82 -3.53 -5.63
N ALA A 89 -21.88 -4.06 -5.02
CA ALA A 89 -22.47 -3.52 -3.80
C ALA A 89 -22.19 -4.46 -2.62
N ALA A 90 -21.59 -3.94 -1.56
CA ALA A 90 -21.39 -4.68 -0.33
C ALA A 90 -21.21 -3.78 0.89
N THR A 91 -21.52 -4.26 2.10
CA THR A 91 -21.13 -3.54 3.31
C THR A 91 -19.60 -3.47 3.40
N ARG A 92 -18.91 -4.58 3.12
CA ARG A 92 -17.45 -4.65 3.15
C ARG A 92 -16.90 -5.39 1.95
N LEU A 93 -15.88 -4.80 1.32
CA LEU A 93 -15.08 -5.40 0.25
C LEU A 93 -13.63 -5.54 0.72
N ASP A 94 -13.16 -6.78 0.82
CA ASP A 94 -11.77 -7.12 1.11
C ASP A 94 -11.14 -7.73 -0.16
N ASN A 95 -10.18 -7.01 -0.75
CA ASN A 95 -9.35 -7.47 -1.86
C ASN A 95 -7.92 -7.63 -1.32
N GLN A 96 -7.51 -8.87 -1.10
CA GLN A 96 -6.29 -9.14 -0.33
C GLN A 96 -5.49 -10.29 -0.91
N ASP A 97 -4.21 -10.30 -0.58
CA ASP A 97 -3.32 -11.38 -0.93
C ASP A 97 -3.57 -12.64 -0.09
N GLU A 98 -3.11 -13.77 -0.62
CA GLU A 98 -2.99 -15.03 0.08
C GLU A 98 -1.71 -15.69 -0.41
N ASN A 99 -0.82 -16.06 0.52
CA ASN A 99 0.49 -16.65 0.19
C ASN A 99 1.31 -15.79 -0.80
N GLY A 100 1.27 -14.46 -0.64
CA GLY A 100 2.01 -13.50 -1.48
C GLY A 100 1.40 -13.24 -2.87
N THR A 101 0.32 -13.95 -3.24
CA THR A 101 -0.41 -13.68 -4.49
C THR A 101 -1.55 -12.71 -4.22
N GLY A 102 -1.56 -11.56 -4.88
CA GLY A 102 -2.61 -10.56 -4.73
C GLY A 102 -3.83 -10.83 -5.63
N ALA A 103 -5.02 -10.55 -5.10
CA ALA A 103 -6.27 -10.74 -5.82
C ALA A 103 -6.56 -9.54 -6.74
N ALA A 104 -7.27 -9.79 -7.85
CA ALA A 104 -7.56 -8.79 -8.87
C ALA A 104 -9.05 -8.57 -9.08
N ILE A 105 -9.47 -7.31 -9.06
CA ILE A 105 -10.76 -6.84 -9.56
C ILE A 105 -10.45 -5.86 -10.70
N ALA A 106 -10.78 -6.22 -11.93
CA ALA A 106 -10.39 -5.42 -13.09
C ALA A 106 -11.53 -5.31 -14.11
N ALA A 107 -12.03 -4.09 -14.29
CA ALA A 107 -12.96 -3.75 -15.35
C ALA A 107 -12.19 -3.29 -16.60
N ARG A 108 -12.57 -3.79 -17.79
CA ARG A 108 -11.99 -3.35 -19.07
C ARG A 108 -12.46 -1.94 -19.45
N GLU A 109 -13.67 -1.59 -19.03
CA GLU A 109 -14.27 -0.26 -19.14
C GLU A 109 -14.50 0.29 -17.73
N ASN A 110 -15.74 0.31 -17.23
CA ASN A 110 -16.10 1.06 -16.02
C ASN A 110 -16.19 0.18 -14.77
N LEU A 111 -15.74 0.72 -13.64
CA LEU A 111 -15.85 0.08 -12.33
C LEU A 111 -16.69 0.95 -11.38
N ASN A 112 -17.80 0.42 -10.89
CA ASN A 112 -18.63 1.04 -9.86
C ASN A 112 -18.64 0.20 -8.57
N LEU A 113 -18.25 0.82 -7.46
CA LEU A 113 -18.26 0.22 -6.13
C LEU A 113 -19.22 1.00 -5.22
N GLY A 114 -20.28 0.33 -4.77
CA GLY A 114 -21.20 0.82 -3.75
C GLY A 114 -20.93 0.11 -2.43
N ILE A 115 -19.95 0.59 -1.66
CA ILE A 115 -19.44 -0.09 -0.47
C ILE A 115 -19.34 0.83 0.75
N GLU A 116 -19.52 0.31 1.96
CA GLU A 116 -19.25 1.10 3.16
C GLU A 116 -17.75 1.09 3.50
N GLN A 117 -17.12 -0.08 3.43
CA GLN A 117 -15.70 -0.26 3.69
C GLN A 117 -14.99 -1.02 2.58
N LEU A 118 -13.90 -0.47 2.09
CA LEU A 118 -12.99 -1.13 1.14
C LEU A 118 -11.61 -1.27 1.78
N ASN A 119 -11.09 -2.50 1.82
CA ASN A 119 -9.70 -2.77 2.13
C ASN A 119 -9.05 -3.44 0.93
N ASN A 120 -8.04 -2.80 0.37
CA ASN A 120 -7.19 -3.33 -0.69
C ASN A 120 -5.78 -3.47 -0.12
N ARG A 121 -5.23 -4.69 -0.08
CA ARG A 121 -4.00 -4.98 0.66
C ARG A 121 -2.94 -5.69 -0.18
N GLU A 122 -1.69 -5.33 0.07
CA GLU A 122 -0.47 -5.93 -0.49
C GLU A 122 -0.50 -5.97 -2.03
N ASN A 123 -0.12 -7.07 -2.67
CA ASN A 123 -0.04 -7.20 -4.13
C ASN A 123 -1.41 -7.15 -4.87
N SER A 124 -2.49 -6.75 -4.20
CA SER A 124 -3.84 -6.77 -4.76
C SER A 124 -4.13 -5.56 -5.65
N LEU A 125 -4.94 -5.79 -6.69
CA LEU A 125 -5.26 -4.81 -7.72
C LEU A 125 -6.76 -4.56 -7.79
N ILE A 126 -7.14 -3.28 -7.80
CA ILE A 126 -8.45 -2.80 -8.23
C ILE A 126 -8.23 -1.87 -9.42
N TYR A 127 -8.74 -2.23 -10.59
CA TYR A 127 -8.46 -1.53 -11.84
C TYR A 127 -9.72 -1.25 -12.67
N SER A 128 -9.70 -0.12 -13.37
CA SER A 128 -10.67 0.23 -14.41
C SER A 128 -9.93 0.75 -15.66
N GLY A 129 -10.25 0.16 -16.81
CA GLY A 129 -9.73 0.62 -18.11
C GLY A 129 -10.37 1.90 -18.63
N ASN A 130 -11.42 2.39 -17.97
CA ASN A 130 -12.03 3.69 -18.19
C ASN A 130 -12.34 4.36 -16.83
N ASP A 131 -13.60 4.68 -16.54
CA ASP A 131 -13.97 5.43 -15.35
C ASP A 131 -14.21 4.51 -14.14
N MET A 132 -13.69 4.94 -12.98
CA MET A 132 -13.95 4.31 -11.68
C MET A 132 -14.75 5.24 -10.78
N ALA A 133 -15.77 4.70 -10.13
CA ALA A 133 -16.48 5.39 -9.07
C ALA A 133 -16.65 4.53 -7.81
N VAL A 134 -16.43 5.14 -6.65
CA VAL A 134 -16.66 4.54 -5.34
C VAL A 134 -17.63 5.42 -4.55
N GLY A 135 -18.61 4.80 -3.91
CA GLY A 135 -19.63 5.42 -3.08
C GLY A 135 -20.12 4.44 -2.02
N GLY A 136 -21.10 4.86 -1.21
CA GLY A 136 -21.68 4.04 -0.13
C GLY A 136 -22.68 2.98 -0.61
N ALA A 137 -23.26 3.17 -1.79
CA ALA A 137 -24.26 2.29 -2.38
C ALA A 137 -24.21 2.34 -3.92
N LEU A 138 -24.93 1.44 -4.58
CA LEU A 138 -25.23 1.52 -6.00
C LEU A 138 -26.69 1.95 -6.20
N ASP A 139 -26.95 2.76 -7.23
CA ASP A 139 -28.32 3.05 -7.67
C ASP A 139 -28.90 1.94 -8.57
N THR A 140 -30.10 2.15 -9.11
CA THR A 140 -30.77 1.18 -10.00
C THR A 140 -30.08 0.98 -11.35
N ASN A 141 -29.15 1.85 -11.72
CA ASN A 141 -28.34 1.80 -12.94
C ASN A 141 -26.90 1.34 -12.65
N ASP A 142 -26.67 0.74 -11.47
CA ASP A 142 -25.37 0.27 -10.99
C ASP A 142 -24.31 1.38 -10.85
N GLN A 143 -24.73 2.63 -10.67
CA GLN A 143 -23.81 3.76 -10.46
C GLN A 143 -23.55 3.97 -8.97
N ALA A 144 -22.28 4.23 -8.62
CA ALA A 144 -21.91 4.50 -7.25
C ALA A 144 -22.49 5.82 -6.73
N THR A 145 -23.23 5.78 -5.63
CA THR A 145 -23.87 6.94 -4.99
C THR A 145 -23.52 7.03 -3.50
N GLY A 146 -23.78 8.18 -2.88
CA GLY A 146 -23.46 8.41 -1.47
C GLY A 146 -21.95 8.44 -1.19
N LYS A 147 -21.57 8.15 0.06
CA LYS A 147 -20.18 8.07 0.50
C LYS A 147 -19.90 6.73 1.18
N ALA A 148 -18.78 6.11 0.80
CA ALA A 148 -18.18 5.05 1.59
C ALA A 148 -17.68 5.63 2.92
N GLN A 149 -17.72 4.85 3.99
CA GLN A 149 -17.16 5.27 5.28
C GLN A 149 -15.63 5.26 5.22
N ARG A 150 -15.03 4.21 4.64
CA ARG A 150 -13.58 4.08 4.61
C ARG A 150 -13.07 3.34 3.38
N ILE A 151 -12.02 3.89 2.78
CA ILE A 151 -11.14 3.19 1.83
C ILE A 151 -9.77 3.08 2.49
N HIS A 152 -9.23 1.87 2.55
CA HIS A 152 -7.85 1.63 2.97
C HIS A 152 -7.12 0.86 1.89
N ASN A 153 -6.18 1.53 1.24
CA ASN A 153 -5.26 0.98 0.27
C ASN A 153 -3.89 0.82 0.95
N ALA A 154 -3.45 -0.41 1.20
CA ALA A 154 -2.31 -0.72 2.06
C ALA A 154 -1.29 -1.56 1.29
N GLY A 155 -0.21 -0.94 0.82
CA GLY A 155 0.76 -1.57 -0.10
C GLY A 155 0.21 -2.02 -1.45
N ALA A 156 -1.01 -1.58 -1.83
CA ALA A 156 -1.78 -2.11 -2.96
C ALA A 156 -2.13 -1.07 -4.03
N ILE A 157 -2.73 -1.51 -5.14
CA ILE A 157 -3.04 -0.64 -6.30
C ILE A 157 -4.54 -0.46 -6.46
N ILE A 158 -4.98 0.81 -6.51
CA ILE A 158 -6.31 1.22 -6.98
C ILE A 158 -6.10 2.22 -8.11
N GLU A 159 -6.52 1.88 -9.33
CA GLU A 159 -6.18 2.65 -10.54
C GLU A 159 -7.32 2.68 -11.56
N ALA A 160 -7.52 3.86 -12.16
CA ALA A 160 -8.43 4.06 -13.28
C ALA A 160 -7.64 4.71 -14.42
N ALA A 161 -7.78 4.20 -15.64
CA ALA A 161 -7.19 4.84 -16.82
C ALA A 161 -7.94 6.12 -17.21
N GLY A 162 -9.25 6.17 -16.93
CA GLY A 162 -10.10 7.35 -17.08
C GLY A 162 -10.25 8.13 -15.76
N LYS A 163 -11.45 8.65 -15.51
CA LYS A 163 -11.75 9.45 -14.32
C LYS A 163 -11.95 8.55 -13.10
N MET A 164 -11.35 8.95 -11.97
CA MET A 164 -11.60 8.33 -10.67
C MET A 164 -12.40 9.26 -9.77
N ARG A 165 -13.62 8.84 -9.38
CA ARG A 165 -14.48 9.55 -8.42
C ARG A 165 -14.59 8.76 -7.12
N LEU A 166 -14.05 9.31 -6.03
CA LEU A 166 -14.10 8.68 -4.71
C LEU A 166 -15.04 9.46 -3.78
N GLY A 167 -16.28 9.00 -3.65
CA GLY A 167 -17.18 9.43 -2.59
C GLY A 167 -16.86 8.65 -1.31
N VAL A 168 -16.02 9.21 -0.44
CA VAL A 168 -15.57 8.54 0.79
C VAL A 168 -15.39 9.54 1.94
N GLU A 169 -15.64 9.10 3.18
CA GLU A 169 -15.36 9.90 4.37
C GLU A 169 -13.88 9.87 4.77
N LYS A 170 -13.26 8.69 4.79
CA LYS A 170 -11.84 8.50 5.11
C LYS A 170 -11.11 7.66 4.07
N LEU A 171 -10.04 8.20 3.50
CA LEU A 171 -9.15 7.49 2.59
C LEU A 171 -7.77 7.36 3.24
N HIS A 172 -7.33 6.13 3.48
CA HIS A 172 -5.99 5.81 3.95
C HIS A 172 -5.22 5.13 2.81
N ASN A 173 -4.09 5.73 2.41
CA ASN A 173 -3.15 5.15 1.46
C ASN A 173 -1.82 4.91 2.18
N THR A 174 -1.57 3.68 2.63
CA THR A 174 -0.44 3.33 3.51
C THR A 174 0.63 2.52 2.79
N ASN A 175 1.88 2.70 3.21
CA ASN A 175 3.02 1.89 2.79
C ASN A 175 3.39 0.93 3.93
N GLU A 176 2.80 -0.26 3.93
CA GLU A 176 2.98 -1.25 5.01
C GLU A 176 4.42 -1.82 5.08
N HIS A 177 5.23 -1.61 4.03
CA HIS A 177 6.61 -2.14 3.94
C HIS A 177 7.70 -1.07 4.09
N LEU A 178 7.38 0.10 4.62
CA LEU A 178 8.38 1.12 4.90
C LEU A 178 9.34 0.64 6.00
N LYS A 179 10.59 0.39 5.64
CA LYS A 179 11.68 0.07 6.56
C LYS A 179 12.76 1.14 6.45
N THR A 180 13.26 1.60 7.59
CA THR A 180 14.33 2.59 7.68
C THR A 180 15.45 2.06 8.57
N GLN A 181 16.68 2.45 8.29
CA GLN A 181 17.85 2.12 9.10
C GLN A 181 18.72 3.37 9.27
N LEU A 182 19.32 3.52 10.45
CA LEU A 182 20.35 4.51 10.69
C LEU A 182 21.68 3.99 10.14
N VAL A 183 22.25 4.69 9.17
CA VAL A 183 23.48 4.31 8.48
C VAL A 183 24.56 5.33 8.82
N GLU A 184 25.74 4.87 9.24
CA GLU A 184 26.92 5.73 9.40
C GLU A 184 27.36 6.24 8.04
N THR A 185 27.35 7.56 7.87
CA THR A 185 27.72 8.25 6.63
C THR A 185 29.08 8.92 6.71
N GLY A 186 29.64 9.05 7.92
CA GLY A 186 30.98 9.57 8.10
C GLY A 186 31.54 9.21 9.47
N ARG A 187 32.85 8.98 9.50
CA ARG A 187 33.64 8.80 10.72
C ARG A 187 34.93 9.57 10.57
N GLU A 188 35.18 10.46 11.52
CA GLU A 188 36.45 11.18 11.60
C GLU A 188 37.01 11.04 13.01
N ARG A 189 38.31 10.72 13.10
CA ARG A 189 39.05 10.86 14.36
C ARG A 189 39.40 12.33 14.53
N ILE A 190 39.07 12.87 15.68
CA ILE A 190 39.31 14.25 16.04
C ILE A 190 40.23 14.26 17.25
N VAL A 191 41.26 15.09 17.15
CA VAL A 191 42.11 15.41 18.28
C VAL A 191 42.02 16.91 18.51
N ASP A 192 41.54 17.32 19.68
CA ASP A 192 41.36 18.71 20.08
C ASP A 192 42.14 19.00 21.37
N TYR A 193 42.64 20.22 21.49
CA TYR A 193 43.42 20.70 22.64
C TYR A 193 42.72 21.89 23.28
N GLU A 194 42.65 21.93 24.61
CA GLU A 194 41.99 23.01 25.34
C GLU A 194 42.88 23.50 26.49
N ALA A 195 43.21 24.79 26.49
CA ALA A 195 43.82 25.43 27.65
C ALA A 195 42.80 25.59 28.79
N PHE A 196 43.19 25.25 30.03
CA PHE A 196 42.28 25.27 31.17
C PHE A 196 41.61 26.64 31.35
N GLY A 197 40.27 26.65 31.35
CA GLY A 197 39.45 27.86 31.54
C GLY A 197 39.16 28.67 30.28
N ARG A 198 39.68 28.28 29.09
CA ARG A 198 39.46 29.01 27.84
C ARG A 198 38.29 28.50 26.98
N HIS A 199 37.81 27.26 27.17
CA HIS A 199 36.68 26.66 26.44
C HIS A 199 36.82 26.65 24.90
N GLU A 200 38.01 26.96 24.38
CA GLU A 200 38.35 26.93 22.96
C GLU A 200 39.03 25.58 22.67
N LEU A 201 38.50 24.87 21.67
CA LEU A 201 39.08 23.62 21.17
C LEU A 201 39.97 23.92 19.96
N LEU A 202 41.27 23.70 20.13
CA LEU A 202 42.28 23.83 19.09
C LEU A 202 42.46 22.49 18.38
N ARG A 203 42.00 22.42 17.11
CA ARG A 203 41.98 21.19 16.31
C ARG A 203 43.37 20.80 15.84
N GLU A 204 43.81 19.58 16.13
CA GLU A 204 45.05 19.02 15.60
C GLU A 204 45.08 19.11 14.06
N GLY A 205 46.17 19.63 13.51
CA GLY A 205 46.32 19.99 12.10
C GLY A 205 46.24 21.50 11.84
N THR A 206 45.66 22.28 12.77
CA THR A 206 45.53 23.75 12.62
C THR A 206 46.69 24.54 13.24
N GLN A 207 47.72 23.88 13.78
CA GLN A 207 48.84 24.52 14.50
C GLN A 207 49.49 25.66 13.72
N HIS A 208 49.78 25.43 12.42
CA HIS A 208 50.41 26.44 11.58
C HIS A 208 49.47 27.58 11.20
N GLU A 209 48.20 27.27 10.94
CA GLU A 209 47.19 28.24 10.52
C GLU A 209 46.82 29.19 11.67
N LEU A 210 46.64 28.63 12.86
CA LEU A 210 46.19 29.35 14.04
C LEU A 210 47.35 29.76 14.97
N GLY A 211 48.58 29.32 14.71
CA GLY A 211 49.77 29.75 15.45
C GLY A 211 49.89 29.18 16.87
N TRP A 212 49.36 27.98 17.12
CA TRP A 212 49.44 27.29 18.41
C TRP A 212 50.31 26.03 18.32
N PHE A 213 50.90 25.61 19.43
CA PHE A 213 51.72 24.39 19.48
C PHE A 213 51.91 23.86 20.90
N VAL A 214 52.22 22.58 21.02
CA VAL A 214 52.68 21.97 22.28
C VAL A 214 54.20 21.87 22.25
N TYR A 215 54.85 22.28 23.33
CA TYR A 215 56.30 22.17 23.47
C TYR A 215 56.69 21.68 24.86
N ASN A 216 57.83 21.00 24.94
CA ASN A 216 58.37 20.54 26.21
C ASN A 216 59.39 21.55 26.76
N ASN A 217 59.16 22.01 27.98
CA ASN A 217 60.12 22.77 28.77
C ASN A 217 59.93 22.39 30.24
N GLU A 218 60.65 21.36 30.68
CA GLU A 218 60.52 20.68 31.99
C GLU A 218 59.19 19.90 32.15
N SER A 219 58.11 20.39 31.53
CA SER A 219 56.81 19.73 31.34
C SER A 219 56.23 20.13 29.97
N ASP A 220 55.11 19.55 29.56
CA ASP A 220 54.45 19.90 28.31
C ASP A 220 53.55 21.13 28.48
N HIS A 221 53.82 22.16 27.70
CA HIS A 221 53.07 23.41 27.67
C HIS A 221 52.26 23.53 26.38
N LEU A 222 51.00 23.93 26.48
CA LEU A 222 50.20 24.33 25.32
C LEU A 222 50.33 25.84 25.12
N ARG A 223 50.91 26.27 24.00
CA ARG A 223 50.91 27.68 23.58
C ARG A 223 49.72 27.95 22.67
N THR A 224 48.83 28.85 23.08
CA THR A 224 47.62 29.24 22.35
C THR A 224 47.91 30.35 21.31
N PRO A 225 46.98 30.61 20.36
CA PRO A 225 47.17 31.59 19.27
C PRO A 225 47.55 33.02 19.70
N ASP A 226 47.10 33.44 20.89
CA ASP A 226 47.45 34.74 21.49
C ASP A 226 48.88 34.79 22.08
N GLY A 227 49.63 33.69 21.97
CA GLY A 227 51.03 33.58 22.41
C GLY A 227 51.20 33.26 23.90
N VAL A 228 50.13 33.02 24.64
CA VAL A 228 50.19 32.61 26.05
C VAL A 228 50.47 31.11 26.16
N ALA A 229 51.34 30.72 27.09
CA ALA A 229 51.63 29.32 27.41
C ALA A 229 50.82 28.86 28.62
N HIS A 230 50.30 27.64 28.55
CA HIS A 230 49.46 27.03 29.58
C HIS A 230 50.05 25.68 30.02
N GLU A 231 50.34 25.56 31.32
CA GLU A 231 50.80 24.32 31.96
C GLU A 231 49.65 23.34 32.26
N ASN A 232 48.43 23.87 32.42
CA ASN A 232 47.23 23.07 32.62
C ASN A 232 46.34 23.13 31.38
N TRP A 233 46.16 21.99 30.72
CA TRP A 233 45.43 21.84 29.47
C TRP A 233 44.95 20.40 29.30
N HIS A 234 43.96 20.20 28.44
CA HIS A 234 43.40 18.89 28.10
C HIS A 234 43.64 18.55 26.64
N LYS A 235 43.90 17.26 26.38
CA LYS A 235 43.87 16.65 25.05
C LYS A 235 42.64 15.76 24.96
N TYR A 236 41.79 16.00 23.98
CA TYR A 236 40.66 15.16 23.64
C TYR A 236 40.98 14.39 22.38
N ASP A 237 40.86 13.07 22.41
CA ASP A 237 41.05 12.19 21.25
C ASP A 237 39.81 11.30 21.15
N TYR A 238 38.96 11.58 20.15
CA TYR A 238 37.65 10.98 20.04
C TYR A 238 37.26 10.75 18.59
N GLU A 239 36.34 9.80 18.37
CA GLU A 239 35.73 9.60 17.06
C GLU A 239 34.40 10.35 16.99
N LYS A 240 34.25 11.18 15.94
CA LYS A 240 32.96 11.76 15.59
C LYS A 240 32.34 10.92 14.48
N VAL A 241 31.19 10.34 14.82
CA VAL A 241 30.38 9.53 13.91
C VAL A 241 29.18 10.36 13.46
N THR A 242 28.96 10.44 12.15
CA THR A 242 27.79 11.06 11.54
C THR A 242 26.90 9.96 10.96
N GLN A 243 25.59 10.04 11.20
CA GLN A 243 24.64 9.02 10.76
C GLN A 243 23.43 9.67 10.08
N GLU A 244 22.87 8.98 9.09
CA GLU A 244 21.66 9.39 8.37
C GLU A 244 20.62 8.26 8.37
N THR A 245 19.34 8.62 8.44
CA THR A 245 18.26 7.64 8.25
C THR A 245 18.07 7.37 6.77
N GLN A 246 18.25 6.11 6.36
CA GLN A 246 18.08 5.66 4.99
C GLN A 246 16.92 4.67 4.89
N VAL A 247 16.18 4.70 3.77
CA VAL A 247 15.11 3.73 3.48
C VAL A 247 15.74 2.42 2.99
N THR A 248 15.43 1.32 3.65
CA THR A 248 15.96 -0.02 3.35
C THR A 248 14.90 -0.97 2.79
N GLY A 249 13.63 -0.56 2.78
CA GLY A 249 12.52 -1.29 2.16
C GLY A 249 11.31 -0.37 1.99
N THR A 250 10.59 -0.54 0.88
CA THR A 250 9.40 0.26 0.57
C THR A 250 8.51 -0.49 -0.42
N ALA A 251 7.20 -0.50 -0.18
CA ALA A 251 6.19 -0.94 -1.15
C ALA A 251 4.95 -0.06 -0.98
N PRO A 252 5.00 1.19 -1.46
CA PRO A 252 3.93 2.15 -1.24
C PRO A 252 2.68 1.74 -2.01
N ALA A 253 1.53 1.92 -1.38
CA ALA A 253 0.25 1.83 -2.08
C ALA A 253 0.14 2.92 -3.16
N LYS A 254 -0.35 2.54 -4.34
CA LYS A 254 -0.48 3.41 -5.51
C LYS A 254 -1.94 3.76 -5.75
N SER A 255 -2.27 5.03 -5.55
CA SER A 255 -3.53 5.64 -5.99
C SER A 255 -3.15 6.71 -7.01
N LEU A 256 -3.14 6.38 -8.31
CA LEU A 256 -2.84 7.37 -9.34
C LEU A 256 -4.11 8.13 -9.73
N GLN A 257 -3.97 9.45 -9.90
CA GLN A 257 -5.03 10.35 -10.37
C GLN A 257 -4.62 11.04 -11.68
N VAL A 258 -5.60 11.09 -12.59
CA VAL A 258 -5.86 12.05 -13.69
C VAL A 258 -4.75 12.25 -14.73
N ALA A 259 -4.97 11.70 -15.94
CA ALA A 259 -4.49 12.38 -17.15
C ALA A 259 -5.28 13.69 -17.28
N ILE A 260 -4.60 14.83 -17.07
CA ILE A 260 -5.14 16.18 -17.30
C ILE A 260 -5.28 16.40 -18.81
#